data_AF-A0A127MD08-F1
#
_entry.id   AF-A0A127MD08-F1
#
_cell.length_a   1.000
_cell.length_b   1.000
_cell.length_c   1.000
_cell.angle_alpha   90.00
_cell.angle_beta   90.00
_cell.angle_gamma   90.00
#
_symmetry.space_group_name_H-M   'P 1'
#
loop_
_entity.id
_entity.type
_entity.pdbx_description
1 polymer ?
#
loop_
_entity_poly.entity_id
_entity_poly.type
_entity_poly.pdbx_seq_one_letter_code
_entity_poly.pdbx_strand_id
1 'polypeptide(L)'
;MKFSKPAIAALFAVSMLSSGAAHAQFGGLGNAIKKEAKKTKRDAERQAVDEAEKAIDNAIRGKKGKRVKIGKISGGGSVALGTPSANLTSQTQCAGLALSNVTVGNLGDYTFQQGFSKEKRTGFINRKPGKVSGSCIAPSLQPQEILYFEVDEKKYKAMDKGNDFTWQCVKSDDPGAGTVDYWTWHSDQYLGDSHMKLHCGNDQGVSDCATGSNSSRASAYTADRKNRGKYGISFLARLNEHSDARTEKLYCQYYNKRTGKSLVGFEYLSAPAR
;
A
#
# COMPACT_ATOMS: atom_id res chain seq x y z
N MET A 1 30.60 11.77 47.62
CA MET A 1 30.33 10.32 47.70
C MET A 1 28.95 10.02 47.12
N LYS A 2 28.88 9.37 45.96
CA LYS A 2 28.10 8.16 45.67
C LYS A 2 28.11 7.91 44.16
N PHE A 3 28.25 6.64 43.84
CA PHE A 3 28.91 6.05 42.69
C PHE A 3 28.24 6.29 41.33
N SER A 4 29.11 6.36 40.33
CA SER A 4 28.87 6.25 38.89
C SER A 4 28.36 4.86 38.48
N LYS A 5 27.53 4.86 37.43
CA LYS A 5 27.17 3.85 36.40
C LYS A 5 27.77 2.43 36.49
N PRO A 6 27.08 1.43 35.90
CA PRO A 6 27.60 0.98 34.61
C PRO A 6 26.53 0.68 33.55
N ALA A 7 26.91 0.92 32.29
CA ALA A 7 26.36 0.23 31.14
C ALA A 7 26.84 -1.24 31.16
N ILE A 8 25.98 -2.19 30.80
CA ILE A 8 26.39 -3.55 30.46
C ILE A 8 25.81 -3.89 29.09
N ALA A 9 26.71 -4.02 28.13
CA ALA A 9 26.52 -4.77 26.91
C ALA A 9 26.92 -6.23 27.15
N ALA A 10 26.22 -7.18 26.53
CA ALA A 10 26.70 -8.48 26.02
C ALA A 10 25.46 -9.31 25.61
N LEU A 11 25.24 -9.61 24.32
CA LEU A 11 25.81 -10.77 23.61
C LEU A 11 25.60 -12.09 24.35
N PHE A 12 24.67 -12.91 23.84
CA PHE A 12 24.81 -14.35 23.88
C PHE A 12 24.49 -14.93 22.50
N ALA A 13 25.55 -15.14 21.74
CA ALA A 13 25.60 -16.23 20.77
C ALA A 13 25.71 -17.54 21.56
N VAL A 14 24.92 -18.55 21.19
CA VAL A 14 25.20 -19.95 21.55
C VAL A 14 25.19 -20.75 20.26
N SER A 15 26.39 -20.99 19.75
CA SER A 15 26.68 -22.01 18.74
C SER A 15 26.88 -23.38 19.40
N MET A 16 26.21 -24.38 18.83
CA MET A 16 26.43 -25.84 18.83
C MET A 16 27.22 -26.52 19.96
N LEU A 17 26.65 -27.57 20.56
CA LEU A 17 27.09 -28.98 20.40
C LEU A 17 26.29 -29.94 21.29
N SER A 18 25.80 -31.01 20.64
CA SER A 18 25.65 -32.40 21.09
C SER A 18 25.10 -32.79 22.48
N SER A 19 24.31 -33.88 22.40
CA SER A 19 24.08 -34.94 23.38
C SER A 19 23.00 -34.75 24.45
N GLY A 20 21.92 -35.51 24.26
CA GLY A 20 21.47 -36.52 25.23
C GLY A 20 21.05 -36.05 26.63
N ALA A 21 19.73 -35.99 26.81
CA ALA A 21 19.02 -36.27 28.06
C ALA A 21 19.28 -35.36 29.28
N ALA A 22 18.39 -34.36 29.45
CA ALA A 22 17.97 -33.88 30.76
C ALA A 22 16.58 -33.20 30.69
N HIS A 23 15.55 -33.95 30.25
CA HIS A 23 14.15 -33.58 30.44
C HIS A 23 13.73 -33.98 31.86
N ALA A 24 13.93 -33.10 32.86
CA ALA A 24 13.24 -33.26 34.15
C ALA A 24 13.18 -32.02 35.06
N GLN A 25 13.88 -30.90 34.78
CA GLN A 25 13.97 -29.79 35.76
C GLN A 25 13.45 -28.41 35.30
N PHE A 26 12.84 -28.31 34.13
CA PHE A 26 12.34 -27.02 33.59
C PHE A 26 10.84 -26.97 33.24
N GLY A 27 10.06 -28.03 33.55
CA GLY A 27 8.62 -28.09 33.22
C GLY A 27 7.74 -27.07 33.97
N GLY A 28 8.14 -26.67 35.18
CA GLY A 28 7.39 -25.70 36.00
C GLY A 28 7.62 -24.23 35.63
N LEU A 29 8.81 -23.90 35.10
CA LEU A 29 9.21 -22.51 34.83
C LEU A 29 8.47 -21.94 33.59
N GLY A 30 8.27 -22.76 32.56
CA GLY A 30 7.60 -22.33 31.32
C GLY A 30 6.13 -21.96 31.51
N ASN A 31 5.42 -22.66 32.41
CA ASN A 31 4.03 -22.36 32.73
C ASN A 31 3.89 -21.12 33.62
N ALA A 32 4.84 -20.89 34.54
CA ALA A 32 4.87 -19.67 35.34
C ALA A 32 5.13 -18.43 34.46
N ILE A 33 6.10 -18.48 33.55
CA ILE A 33 6.43 -17.38 32.63
C ILE A 33 5.28 -17.08 31.66
N LYS A 34 4.61 -18.10 31.11
CA LYS A 34 3.42 -17.90 30.26
C LYS A 34 2.23 -17.30 31.03
N LYS A 35 2.07 -17.65 32.30
CA LYS A 35 0.99 -17.15 33.15
C LYS A 35 1.25 -15.71 33.59
N GLU A 36 2.50 -15.37 33.92
CA GLU A 36 2.93 -14.00 34.23
C GLU A 36 2.85 -13.10 32.99
N ALA A 37 3.27 -13.56 31.80
CA ALA A 37 3.19 -12.79 30.55
C ALA A 37 1.72 -12.55 30.11
N LYS A 38 0.83 -13.52 30.32
CA LYS A 38 -0.62 -13.32 30.05
C LYS A 38 -1.27 -12.39 31.08
N LYS A 39 -0.82 -12.42 32.33
CA LYS A 39 -1.34 -11.53 33.39
C LYS A 39 -0.87 -10.09 33.19
N THR A 40 0.43 -9.87 32.91
CA THR A 40 0.97 -8.54 32.58
C THR A 40 0.39 -7.96 31.30
N LYS A 41 0.12 -8.78 30.27
CA LYS A 41 -0.57 -8.29 29.06
C LYS A 41 -2.01 -7.86 29.34
N ARG A 42 -2.77 -8.61 30.13
CA ARG A 42 -4.15 -8.24 30.52
C ARG A 42 -4.20 -7.06 31.46
N ASP A 43 -3.23 -6.93 32.38
CA ASP A 43 -3.16 -5.80 33.30
C ASP A 43 -2.71 -4.52 32.56
N ALA A 44 -1.83 -4.62 31.56
CA ALA A 44 -1.46 -3.51 30.68
C ALA A 44 -2.61 -3.09 29.74
N GLU A 45 -3.36 -4.05 29.19
CA GLU A 45 -4.56 -3.77 28.38
C GLU A 45 -5.68 -3.15 29.25
N ARG A 46 -5.88 -3.61 30.49
CA ARG A 46 -6.84 -2.98 31.43
C ARG A 46 -6.40 -1.59 31.86
N GLN A 47 -5.12 -1.36 32.13
CA GLN A 47 -4.62 -0.02 32.44
C GLN A 47 -4.76 0.94 31.26
N ALA A 48 -4.50 0.48 30.03
CA ALA A 48 -4.69 1.29 28.84
C ALA A 48 -6.17 1.61 28.56
N VAL A 49 -7.08 0.67 28.83
CA VAL A 49 -8.53 0.89 28.70
C VAL A 49 -9.04 1.81 29.81
N ASP A 50 -8.61 1.64 31.07
CA ASP A 50 -9.01 2.53 32.18
C ASP A 50 -8.45 3.95 32.00
N GLU A 51 -7.25 4.10 31.43
CA GLU A 51 -6.69 5.41 31.08
C GLU A 51 -7.41 6.04 29.89
N ALA A 52 -7.80 5.26 28.89
CA ALA A 52 -8.59 5.72 27.75
C ALA A 52 -10.01 6.13 28.17
N GLU A 53 -10.68 5.33 29.01
CA GLU A 53 -11.98 5.68 29.57
C GLU A 53 -11.90 6.93 30.44
N LYS A 54 -10.89 7.07 31.31
CA LYS A 54 -10.68 8.31 32.08
C LYS A 54 -10.34 9.51 31.20
N ALA A 55 -9.63 9.33 30.09
CA ALA A 55 -9.33 10.41 29.15
C ALA A 55 -10.59 10.85 28.39
N ILE A 56 -11.45 9.91 28.01
CA ILE A 56 -12.74 10.18 27.35
C ILE A 56 -13.73 10.81 28.33
N ASP A 57 -13.84 10.32 29.56
CA ASP A 57 -14.71 10.90 30.61
C ASP A 57 -14.30 12.33 30.97
N ASN A 58 -12.98 12.60 31.01
CA ASN A 58 -12.46 13.96 31.25
C ASN A 58 -12.67 14.88 30.04
N ALA A 59 -12.70 14.36 28.82
CA ALA A 59 -13.01 15.12 27.61
C ALA A 59 -14.52 15.44 27.51
N ILE A 60 -15.40 14.53 27.94
CA ILE A 60 -16.85 14.71 27.95
C ILE A 60 -17.29 15.68 29.06
N ARG A 61 -16.62 15.70 30.22
CA ARG A 61 -17.01 16.55 31.37
C ARG A 61 -16.54 18.01 31.34
N GLY A 62 -15.96 18.49 30.25
CA GLY A 62 -15.83 19.93 29.96
C GLY A 62 -15.10 20.79 31.01
N LYS A 63 -14.21 20.21 31.84
CA LYS A 63 -13.41 20.99 32.79
C LYS A 63 -12.06 21.40 32.17
N LYS A 64 -11.95 22.68 31.82
CA LYS A 64 -10.69 23.36 31.43
C LYS A 64 -9.61 23.13 32.52
N GLY A 65 -8.53 22.43 32.17
CA GLY A 65 -7.41 22.18 33.09
C GLY A 65 -6.07 22.01 32.39
N LYS A 66 -5.17 22.99 32.62
CA LYS A 66 -3.71 23.06 32.45
C LYS A 66 -3.04 22.25 31.31
N ARG A 67 -2.38 22.99 30.40
CA ARG A 67 -1.37 22.50 29.46
C ARG A 67 -0.26 21.74 30.20
N VAL A 68 -0.28 20.42 30.09
CA VAL A 68 0.88 19.58 30.37
C VAL A 68 1.83 19.72 29.18
N LYS A 69 3.04 20.24 29.40
CA LYS A 69 4.14 20.10 28.44
C LYS A 69 4.52 18.63 28.41
N ILE A 70 3.93 17.88 27.49
CA ILE A 70 4.36 16.52 27.19
C ILE A 70 5.69 16.65 26.44
N GLY A 71 6.76 16.21 27.10
CA GLY A 71 8.07 16.04 26.47
C GLY A 71 7.92 15.17 25.23
N LYS A 72 8.55 15.60 24.14
CA LYS A 72 8.54 14.97 22.83
C LYS A 72 8.91 13.49 22.95
N ILE A 73 7.89 12.61 22.96
CA ILE A 73 8.08 11.17 22.75
C ILE A 73 8.36 11.01 21.26
N SER A 74 9.63 10.83 20.92
CA SER A 74 10.05 10.35 19.61
C SER A 74 9.60 8.89 19.46
N GLY A 75 8.45 8.68 18.82
CA GLY A 75 7.88 7.35 18.65
C GLY A 75 6.71 7.37 17.67
N GLY A 76 7.04 7.54 16.40
CA GLY A 76 6.08 7.64 15.30
C GLY A 76 6.82 8.08 14.05
N GLY A 77 7.77 7.25 13.59
CA GLY A 77 8.38 7.48 12.28
C GLY A 77 7.27 7.39 11.24
N SER A 78 6.93 8.51 10.60
CA SER A 78 6.18 8.47 9.35
C SER A 78 6.97 7.56 8.41
N VAL A 79 6.42 6.41 8.02
CA VAL A 79 7.02 5.64 6.93
C VAL A 79 6.90 6.54 5.71
N ALA A 80 7.99 7.16 5.30
CA ALA A 80 8.01 8.07 4.16
C ALA A 80 8.29 7.24 2.91
N LEU A 81 7.42 7.35 1.91
CA LEU A 81 7.74 6.85 0.58
C LEU A 81 8.72 7.80 -0.09
N GLY A 82 9.86 7.25 -0.49
CA GLY A 82 10.79 7.87 -1.41
C GLY A 82 10.69 7.21 -2.79
N THR A 83 11.79 7.22 -3.52
CA THR A 83 11.95 6.35 -4.68
C THR A 83 11.86 4.88 -4.27
N PRO A 84 11.33 3.98 -5.12
CA PRO A 84 11.26 2.56 -4.82
C PRO A 84 12.62 1.98 -4.40
N SER A 85 12.61 0.99 -3.51
CA SER A 85 13.82 0.34 -2.99
C SER A 85 14.84 -0.02 -4.08
N ALA A 86 16.07 0.49 -3.96
CA ALA A 86 17.14 0.25 -4.94
C ALA A 86 17.48 -1.24 -5.07
N ASN A 87 17.43 -1.99 -3.96
CA ASN A 87 17.68 -3.42 -3.96
C ASN A 87 16.62 -4.17 -4.80
N LEU A 88 15.34 -3.89 -4.56
CA LEU A 88 14.24 -4.58 -5.24
C LEU A 88 14.13 -4.17 -6.71
N THR A 89 14.37 -2.89 -7.01
CA THR A 89 14.40 -2.41 -8.39
C THR A 89 15.57 -3.00 -9.17
N SER A 90 16.74 -3.21 -8.56
CA SER A 90 17.89 -3.86 -9.21
C SER A 90 17.65 -5.33 -9.55
N GLN A 91 16.77 -6.01 -8.80
CA GLN A 91 16.37 -7.39 -9.04
C GLN A 91 15.19 -7.50 -10.03
N THR A 92 14.55 -6.38 -10.37
CA THR A 92 13.37 -6.38 -11.25
C THR A 92 13.79 -6.39 -12.71
N GLN A 93 13.50 -7.50 -13.39
CA GLN A 93 13.78 -7.64 -14.81
C GLN A 93 12.61 -7.14 -15.66
N CYS A 94 12.81 -6.03 -16.37
CA CYS A 94 11.74 -5.46 -17.18
C CYS A 94 11.45 -6.27 -18.45
N ALA A 95 10.17 -6.40 -18.79
CA ALA A 95 9.68 -7.13 -19.95
C ALA A 95 9.93 -6.40 -21.29
N GLY A 96 10.42 -5.15 -21.24
CA GLY A 96 10.83 -4.37 -22.41
C GLY A 96 9.68 -3.67 -23.14
N LEU A 97 8.47 -3.67 -22.57
CA LEU A 97 7.33 -2.93 -23.10
C LEU A 97 7.29 -1.53 -22.48
N ALA A 98 7.39 -0.50 -23.32
CA ALA A 98 7.43 0.87 -22.86
C ALA A 98 6.12 1.29 -22.20
N LEU A 99 6.22 1.89 -21.02
CA LEU A 99 5.10 2.50 -20.31
C LEU A 99 4.83 3.90 -20.85
N SER A 100 3.56 4.23 -21.04
CA SER A 100 3.09 5.54 -21.47
C SER A 100 1.91 6.00 -20.62
N ASN A 101 1.58 7.29 -20.65
CA ASN A 101 0.48 7.87 -19.86
C ASN A 101 0.51 7.50 -18.36
N VAL A 102 1.71 7.36 -17.79
CA VAL A 102 1.88 6.96 -16.40
C VAL A 102 1.34 8.07 -15.51
N THR A 103 0.32 7.74 -14.72
CA THR A 103 -0.44 8.71 -13.93
C THR A 103 -0.71 8.12 -12.56
N VAL A 104 -0.52 8.93 -11.52
CA VAL A 104 -0.92 8.62 -10.15
C VAL A 104 -2.09 9.51 -9.78
N GLY A 105 -3.09 8.97 -9.11
CA GLY A 105 -4.25 9.74 -8.64
C GLY A 105 -5.12 8.92 -7.71
N ASN A 106 -6.39 9.25 -7.59
CA ASN A 106 -7.33 8.54 -6.73
C ASN A 106 -8.65 8.27 -7.46
N LEU A 107 -9.36 7.23 -7.05
CA LEU A 107 -10.78 7.09 -7.37
C LEU A 107 -11.55 7.91 -6.35
N GLY A 108 -12.36 8.87 -6.80
CA GLY A 108 -13.11 9.73 -5.90
C GLY A 108 -14.17 10.54 -6.61
N ASP A 109 -14.95 11.27 -5.81
CA ASP A 109 -16.02 12.11 -6.31
C ASP A 109 -15.47 13.44 -6.82
N TYR A 110 -16.00 13.87 -7.96
CA TYR A 110 -15.81 15.18 -8.54
C TYR A 110 -17.16 15.82 -8.84
N THR A 111 -17.18 17.14 -8.92
CA THR A 111 -18.36 17.90 -9.35
C THR A 111 -18.19 18.32 -10.80
N PHE A 112 -19.27 18.36 -11.55
CA PHE A 112 -19.30 19.05 -12.84
C PHE A 112 -20.53 19.94 -12.95
N GLN A 113 -20.43 20.96 -13.79
CA GLN A 113 -21.51 21.91 -14.01
C GLN A 113 -22.11 21.75 -15.42
N GLN A 114 -23.43 21.66 -15.50
CA GLN A 114 -24.19 21.67 -16.75
C GLN A 114 -25.25 22.77 -16.69
N GLY A 115 -25.00 23.88 -17.41
CA GLY A 115 -25.78 25.10 -17.23
C GLY A 115 -25.59 25.65 -15.81
N PHE A 116 -26.67 25.81 -15.06
CA PHE A 116 -26.63 26.22 -13.64
C PHE A 116 -26.61 25.03 -12.66
N SER A 117 -26.84 23.80 -13.14
CA SER A 117 -26.88 22.61 -12.29
C SER A 117 -25.48 22.10 -11.98
N LYS A 118 -25.26 21.68 -10.73
CA LYS A 118 -24.04 21.00 -10.28
C LYS A 118 -24.37 19.56 -9.91
N GLU A 119 -23.62 18.62 -10.45
CA GLU A 119 -23.79 17.19 -10.22
C GLU A 119 -22.48 16.56 -9.73
N LYS A 120 -22.59 15.53 -8.88
CA LYS A 120 -21.45 14.75 -8.41
C LYS A 120 -21.37 13.43 -9.16
N ARG A 121 -20.16 13.03 -9.51
CA ARG A 121 -19.85 11.72 -10.10
C ARG A 121 -18.52 11.21 -9.57
N THR A 122 -18.32 9.90 -9.68
CA THR A 122 -17.03 9.28 -9.34
C THR A 122 -16.16 9.16 -10.59
N GLY A 123 -14.85 9.37 -10.42
CA GLY A 123 -13.87 9.24 -11.50
C GLY A 123 -12.44 9.17 -10.99
N PHE A 124 -11.50 9.01 -11.92
CA PHE A 124 -10.08 9.09 -11.62
C PHE A 124 -9.67 10.57 -11.53
N ILE A 125 -9.32 11.02 -10.33
CA ILE A 125 -9.15 12.43 -9.96
C ILE A 125 -7.77 12.68 -9.33
N ASN A 126 -7.44 13.95 -9.04
CA ASN A 126 -6.15 14.35 -8.46
C ASN A 126 -4.95 13.82 -9.25
N ARG A 127 -5.09 13.77 -10.58
CA ARG A 127 -4.12 13.14 -11.48
C ARG A 127 -2.80 13.91 -11.48
N LYS A 128 -1.71 13.17 -11.32
CA LYS A 128 -0.34 13.68 -11.42
C LYS A 128 0.44 12.79 -12.38
N PRO A 129 1.24 13.37 -13.28
CA PRO A 129 2.10 12.57 -14.14
C PRO A 129 3.12 11.80 -13.29
N GLY A 130 3.31 10.53 -13.60
CA GLY A 130 4.30 9.66 -12.99
C GLY A 130 5.56 9.57 -13.83
N LYS A 131 6.74 9.66 -13.19
CA LYS A 131 8.02 9.44 -13.85
C LYS A 131 8.46 8.00 -13.68
N VAL A 132 8.71 7.31 -14.80
CA VAL A 132 9.29 5.97 -14.80
C VAL A 132 10.80 6.07 -14.65
N SER A 133 11.38 5.30 -13.74
CA SER A 133 12.83 5.08 -13.66
C SER A 133 13.22 3.76 -14.31
N GLY A 134 14.40 3.71 -14.91
CA GLY A 134 14.80 2.59 -15.76
C GLY A 134 13.80 2.39 -16.91
N SER A 135 13.45 1.13 -17.20
CA SER A 135 12.52 0.78 -18.28
C SER A 135 11.10 0.43 -17.82
N CYS A 136 10.89 0.11 -16.54
CA CYS A 136 9.57 -0.32 -16.05
C CYS A 136 9.28 0.00 -14.56
N ILE A 137 10.09 0.84 -13.89
CA ILE A 137 9.85 1.15 -12.47
C ILE A 137 8.99 2.41 -12.35
N ALA A 138 7.76 2.24 -11.90
CA ALA A 138 6.81 3.34 -11.70
C ALA A 138 7.05 4.06 -10.35
N PRO A 139 6.49 5.27 -10.16
CA PRO A 139 6.58 5.98 -8.89
C PRO A 139 5.98 5.20 -7.72
N SER A 140 6.45 5.51 -6.52
CA SER A 140 5.87 4.97 -5.30
C SER A 140 4.46 5.53 -5.06
N LEU A 141 3.57 4.73 -4.47
CA LEU A 141 2.16 5.11 -4.25
C LEU A 141 1.84 5.24 -2.76
N GLN A 142 1.23 6.36 -2.39
CA GLN A 142 0.64 6.54 -1.07
C GLN A 142 -0.59 5.63 -0.91
N PRO A 143 -1.07 5.42 0.33
CA PRO A 143 -2.26 4.60 0.54
C PRO A 143 -3.47 5.14 -0.23
N GLN A 144 -4.24 4.25 -0.86
CA GLN A 144 -5.40 4.56 -1.70
C GLN A 144 -5.09 5.35 -2.99
N GLU A 145 -3.81 5.57 -3.32
CA GLU A 145 -3.45 6.04 -4.66
C GLU A 145 -3.56 4.90 -5.67
N ILE A 146 -3.86 5.30 -6.90
CA ILE A 146 -3.98 4.41 -8.04
C ILE A 146 -2.87 4.76 -9.01
N LEU A 147 -2.08 3.76 -9.37
CA LEU A 147 -1.21 3.82 -10.53
C LEU A 147 -2.03 3.44 -11.76
N TYR A 148 -2.01 4.29 -12.77
CA TYR A 148 -2.51 3.99 -14.11
C TYR A 148 -1.38 4.15 -15.12
N PHE A 149 -1.31 3.27 -16.11
CA PHE A 149 -0.41 3.40 -17.24
C PHE A 149 -0.96 2.68 -18.47
N GLU A 150 -0.40 3.02 -19.62
CA GLU A 150 -0.73 2.44 -20.91
C GLU A 150 0.47 1.75 -21.53
N VAL A 151 0.21 0.66 -22.24
CA VAL A 151 1.19 -0.09 -23.03
C VAL A 151 0.67 -0.29 -24.46
N ASP A 152 1.54 -0.69 -25.39
CA ASP A 152 1.11 -1.10 -26.73
C ASP A 152 0.25 -2.38 -26.65
N GLU A 153 -1.00 -2.30 -27.12
CA GLU A 153 -1.98 -3.37 -26.96
C GLU A 153 -1.59 -4.63 -27.72
N LYS A 154 -1.06 -4.50 -28.93
CA LYS A 154 -0.69 -5.64 -29.77
C LYS A 154 0.47 -6.41 -29.15
N LYS A 155 1.51 -5.70 -28.70
CA LYS A 155 2.66 -6.29 -28.02
C LYS A 155 2.27 -6.92 -26.68
N TYR A 156 1.43 -6.24 -25.91
CA TYR A 156 0.93 -6.78 -24.65
C TYR A 156 0.20 -8.11 -24.85
N LYS A 157 -0.78 -8.17 -25.76
CA LYS A 157 -1.52 -9.40 -26.06
C LYS A 157 -0.64 -10.54 -26.58
N ALA A 158 0.41 -10.22 -27.33
CA ALA A 158 1.36 -11.22 -27.80
C ALA A 158 2.18 -11.84 -26.65
N MET A 159 2.42 -11.08 -25.58
CA MET A 159 3.15 -11.51 -24.38
C MET A 159 2.24 -12.22 -23.38
N ASP A 160 0.98 -11.79 -23.25
CA ASP A 160 -0.02 -12.33 -22.33
C ASP A 160 -0.78 -13.53 -22.91
N LYS A 161 -0.06 -14.64 -23.15
CA LYS A 161 -0.66 -15.84 -23.77
C LYS A 161 -1.40 -16.67 -22.73
N GLY A 162 -2.62 -16.26 -22.39
CA GLY A 162 -3.50 -17.00 -21.47
C GLY A 162 -3.45 -16.49 -20.03
N ASN A 163 -3.43 -15.17 -19.83
CA ASN A 163 -3.35 -14.54 -18.51
C ASN A 163 -2.06 -14.94 -17.76
N ASP A 164 -0.94 -14.82 -18.49
CA ASP A 164 0.41 -15.08 -17.99
C ASP A 164 0.85 -14.00 -17.01
N PHE A 165 0.32 -12.77 -17.13
CA PHE A 165 0.65 -11.71 -16.19
C PHE A 165 -0.14 -11.83 -14.88
N THR A 166 0.56 -11.62 -13.77
CA THR A 166 -0.04 -11.58 -12.44
C THR A 166 0.67 -10.58 -11.53
N TRP A 167 -0.05 -10.09 -10.53
CA TRP A 167 0.52 -9.28 -9.47
C TRP A 167 1.29 -10.16 -8.49
N GLN A 168 2.43 -9.67 -8.03
CA GLN A 168 3.20 -10.27 -6.94
C GLN A 168 3.82 -9.17 -6.10
N CYS A 169 3.70 -9.32 -4.79
CA CYS A 169 4.16 -8.34 -3.81
C CYS A 169 5.05 -9.01 -2.77
N VAL A 170 6.03 -8.28 -2.25
CA VAL A 170 6.85 -8.66 -1.10
C VAL A 170 6.90 -7.50 -0.10
N LYS A 171 7.24 -7.80 1.16
CA LYS A 171 7.55 -6.73 2.11
C LYS A 171 8.84 -6.05 1.70
N SER A 172 8.82 -4.74 1.51
CA SER A 172 10.01 -4.01 1.05
C SER A 172 11.16 -4.09 2.03
N ASP A 173 10.85 -4.12 3.34
CA ASP A 173 11.86 -4.17 4.41
C ASP A 173 12.34 -5.60 4.72
N ASP A 174 11.61 -6.63 4.26
CA ASP A 174 11.97 -8.03 4.42
C ASP A 174 11.49 -8.85 3.20
N PRO A 175 12.14 -8.70 2.04
CA PRO A 175 11.75 -9.44 0.84
C PRO A 175 12.09 -10.93 0.94
N GLY A 176 12.99 -11.32 1.86
CA GLY A 176 13.36 -12.71 2.10
C GLY A 176 12.26 -13.55 2.74
N ALA A 177 11.29 -12.91 3.41
CA ALA A 177 10.08 -13.56 3.91
C ALA A 177 9.17 -14.12 2.80
N GLY A 178 9.44 -13.77 1.54
CA GLY A 178 8.69 -14.24 0.38
C GLY A 178 7.49 -13.37 0.05
N THR A 179 6.64 -13.90 -0.83
CA THR A 179 5.50 -13.17 -1.37
C THR A 179 4.39 -13.02 -0.34
N VAL A 180 3.79 -11.84 -0.28
CA VAL A 180 2.61 -11.60 0.56
C VAL A 180 1.32 -11.94 -0.19
N ASP A 181 0.45 -12.72 0.46
CA ASP A 181 -0.82 -13.18 -0.10
C ASP A 181 -2.00 -12.31 0.37
N TYR A 182 -1.84 -10.99 0.33
CA TYR A 182 -2.89 -10.04 0.68
C TYR A 182 -3.78 -9.67 -0.53
N TRP A 183 -3.72 -10.45 -1.63
CA TRP A 183 -4.08 -9.98 -2.97
C TRP A 183 -4.82 -11.02 -3.81
N THR A 184 -6.15 -11.02 -3.76
CA THR A 184 -7.01 -11.64 -4.79
C THR A 184 -7.60 -10.58 -5.71
N TRP A 185 -6.74 -9.74 -6.29
CA TRP A 185 -7.11 -8.89 -7.43
C TRP A 185 -6.65 -9.58 -8.72
N HIS A 186 -7.54 -10.34 -9.33
CA HIS A 186 -7.27 -11.00 -10.61
C HIS A 186 -7.35 -10.06 -11.82
N SER A 187 -7.69 -8.79 -11.59
CA SER A 187 -7.82 -7.78 -12.64
C SER A 187 -6.61 -6.85 -12.66
N ASP A 188 -6.14 -6.59 -13.86
CA ASP A 188 -5.21 -5.53 -14.23
C ASP A 188 -5.90 -4.16 -14.41
N GLN A 189 -7.21 -4.08 -14.14
CA GLN A 189 -8.03 -2.88 -14.33
C GLN A 189 -8.84 -2.57 -13.08
N TYR A 190 -8.20 -1.99 -12.06
CA TYR A 190 -8.93 -1.40 -10.94
C TYR A 190 -9.91 -0.29 -11.39
N LEU A 191 -9.47 0.56 -12.33
CA LEU A 191 -10.29 1.63 -12.90
C LEU A 191 -11.10 1.11 -14.09
N GLY A 192 -12.42 1.25 -14.01
CA GLY A 192 -13.28 1.12 -15.18
C GLY A 192 -13.09 2.25 -16.20
N ASP A 193 -13.38 1.97 -17.47
CA ASP A 193 -13.25 2.93 -18.58
C ASP A 193 -14.08 4.22 -18.34
N SER A 194 -15.21 4.13 -17.63
CA SER A 194 -16.02 5.29 -17.25
C SER A 194 -15.32 6.20 -16.23
N HIS A 195 -14.35 5.73 -15.45
CA HIS A 195 -13.60 6.58 -14.50
C HIS A 195 -12.54 7.43 -15.21
N MET A 196 -12.10 7.02 -16.40
CA MET A 196 -10.95 7.60 -17.10
C MET A 196 -11.29 8.91 -17.83
N LYS A 197 -12.45 9.01 -18.48
CA LYS A 197 -12.94 10.28 -19.04
C LYS A 197 -13.87 10.94 -18.05
N LEU A 198 -13.52 12.10 -17.49
CA LEU A 198 -14.43 12.85 -16.63
C LEU A 198 -15.52 13.55 -17.44
N HIS A 199 -16.62 13.93 -16.79
CA HIS A 199 -17.61 14.76 -17.45
C HIS A 199 -17.02 16.13 -17.84
N CYS A 200 -17.42 16.70 -18.97
CA CYS A 200 -16.99 18.04 -19.34
C CYS A 200 -17.57 19.09 -18.36
N GLY A 201 -16.79 20.13 -18.07
CA GLY A 201 -17.10 21.07 -16.99
C GLY A 201 -16.81 20.53 -15.60
N ASN A 202 -15.94 19.52 -15.47
CA ASN A 202 -15.48 19.00 -14.18
C ASN A 202 -14.63 20.03 -13.42
N ASP A 203 -14.69 19.95 -12.10
CA ASP A 203 -13.89 20.75 -11.16
C ASP A 203 -12.43 20.27 -11.00
N GLN A 204 -12.05 19.19 -11.70
CA GLN A 204 -10.69 18.64 -11.67
C GLN A 204 -9.76 19.25 -12.72
N GLY A 205 -10.28 20.12 -13.59
CA GLY A 205 -9.50 20.75 -14.65
C GLY A 205 -9.01 19.78 -15.72
N VAL A 206 -9.60 18.58 -15.83
CA VAL A 206 -9.25 17.59 -16.86
C VAL A 206 -9.90 17.99 -18.17
N SER A 207 -9.07 18.41 -19.14
CA SER A 207 -9.49 18.88 -20.46
C SER A 207 -9.96 17.75 -21.37
N ASP A 208 -9.34 16.58 -21.30
CA ASP A 208 -9.81 15.39 -21.99
C ASP A 208 -11.03 14.78 -21.28
N CYS A 209 -12.20 15.29 -21.65
CA CYS A 209 -13.49 14.96 -21.05
C CYS A 209 -14.47 14.39 -22.09
N ALA A 210 -15.64 13.93 -21.64
CA ALA A 210 -16.78 13.63 -22.50
C ALA A 210 -18.09 13.98 -21.78
N THR A 211 -19.11 14.35 -22.54
CA THR A 211 -20.46 14.60 -22.02
C THR A 211 -21.31 13.32 -21.98
N GLY A 212 -22.47 13.38 -21.35
CA GLY A 212 -23.44 12.28 -21.34
C GLY A 212 -23.29 11.31 -20.17
N SER A 213 -23.77 10.08 -20.35
CA SER A 213 -23.82 9.04 -19.31
C SER A 213 -22.45 8.44 -18.99
N ASN A 214 -22.37 7.61 -17.95
CA ASN A 214 -21.17 6.80 -17.67
C ASN A 214 -20.80 5.87 -18.83
N SER A 215 -21.79 5.30 -19.51
CA SER A 215 -21.57 4.44 -20.69
C SER A 215 -21.02 5.26 -21.87
N SER A 216 -21.55 6.46 -22.11
CA SER A 216 -21.07 7.36 -23.17
C SER A 216 -19.60 7.73 -22.95
N ARG A 217 -19.24 8.08 -21.71
CA ARG A 217 -17.86 8.41 -21.33
C ARG A 217 -16.92 7.20 -21.44
N ALA A 218 -17.36 6.03 -20.99
CA ALA A 218 -16.59 4.79 -21.14
C ALA A 218 -16.30 4.51 -22.62
N SER A 219 -17.33 4.49 -23.46
CA SER A 219 -17.20 4.28 -24.91
C SER A 219 -16.27 5.29 -25.57
N ALA A 220 -16.35 6.57 -25.20
CA ALA A 220 -15.46 7.60 -25.71
C ALA A 220 -13.99 7.34 -25.34
N TYR A 221 -13.73 6.93 -24.10
CA TYR A 221 -12.38 6.59 -23.65
C TYR A 221 -11.88 5.29 -24.30
N THR A 222 -12.71 4.25 -24.38
CA THR A 222 -12.36 2.99 -25.05
C THR A 222 -12.03 3.22 -26.52
N ALA A 223 -12.80 4.05 -27.23
CA ALA A 223 -12.57 4.37 -28.63
C ALA A 223 -11.25 5.13 -28.83
N ASP A 224 -11.01 6.18 -28.04
CA ASP A 224 -9.74 6.92 -28.07
C ASP A 224 -8.54 6.00 -27.80
N ARG A 225 -8.59 5.22 -26.71
CA ARG A 225 -7.52 4.30 -26.32
C ARG A 225 -7.22 3.27 -27.42
N LYS A 226 -8.25 2.67 -28.03
CA LYS A 226 -8.11 1.71 -29.13
C LYS A 226 -7.55 2.35 -30.39
N ASN A 227 -7.97 3.57 -30.73
CA ASN A 227 -7.42 4.32 -31.86
C ASN A 227 -5.92 4.60 -31.69
N ARG A 228 -5.48 4.83 -30.45
CA ARG A 228 -4.05 4.96 -30.10
C ARG A 228 -3.30 3.62 -30.01
N GLY A 229 -3.99 2.50 -30.19
CA GLY A 229 -3.42 1.15 -30.08
C GLY A 229 -2.94 0.79 -28.68
N LYS A 230 -3.59 1.35 -27.65
CA LYS A 230 -3.15 1.24 -26.26
C LYS A 230 -4.01 0.28 -25.45
N TYR A 231 -3.37 -0.34 -24.45
CA TYR A 231 -4.03 -1.09 -23.40
C TYR A 231 -3.73 -0.43 -22.06
N GLY A 232 -4.78 -0.16 -21.27
CA GLY A 232 -4.67 0.54 -20.00
C GLY A 232 -4.68 -0.44 -18.84
N ILE A 233 -3.76 -0.25 -17.89
CA ILE A 233 -3.61 -1.07 -16.69
C ILE A 233 -3.68 -0.13 -15.49
N SER A 234 -4.33 -0.57 -14.42
CA SER A 234 -4.43 0.20 -13.17
C SER A 234 -4.38 -0.66 -11.92
N PHE A 235 -3.73 -0.13 -10.88
CA PHE A 235 -3.51 -0.78 -9.60
C PHE A 235 -3.83 0.16 -8.45
N LEU A 236 -4.60 -0.29 -7.46
CA LEU A 236 -4.87 0.44 -6.22
C LEU A 236 -3.90 0.03 -5.11
N ALA A 237 -3.23 0.99 -4.49
CA ALA A 237 -2.38 0.80 -3.31
C ALA A 237 -3.20 0.60 -2.02
N ARG A 238 -3.84 -0.57 -1.86
CA ARG A 238 -4.65 -0.94 -0.68
C ARG A 238 -4.58 -2.43 -0.42
N LEU A 239 -4.51 -2.86 0.84
CA LEU A 239 -4.67 -4.28 1.17
C LEU A 239 -6.10 -4.78 0.86
N ASN A 240 -6.26 -6.09 0.71
CA ASN A 240 -7.61 -6.68 0.70
C ASN A 240 -8.31 -6.51 2.06
N GLU A 241 -9.62 -6.70 2.08
CA GLU A 241 -10.47 -6.57 3.28
C GLU A 241 -10.20 -7.63 4.34
N HIS A 242 -9.44 -8.67 3.99
CA HIS A 242 -9.07 -9.77 4.87
C HIS A 242 -7.70 -9.59 5.52
N SER A 243 -7.02 -8.46 5.27
CA SER A 243 -5.71 -8.19 5.85
C SER A 243 -5.84 -7.40 7.15
N ASP A 244 -5.43 -8.03 8.26
CA ASP A 244 -5.23 -7.37 9.55
C ASP A 244 -3.93 -6.56 9.62
N ALA A 245 -3.18 -6.47 8.50
CA ALA A 245 -1.89 -5.81 8.48
C ALA A 245 -2.05 -4.29 8.64
N ARG A 246 -1.20 -3.72 9.49
CA ARG A 246 -1.01 -2.27 9.58
C ARG A 246 -0.41 -1.76 8.27
N THR A 247 -0.33 -0.44 8.12
CA THR A 247 0.41 0.17 7.01
C THR A 247 1.82 -0.43 6.92
N GLU A 248 2.07 -1.12 5.81
CA GLU A 248 3.32 -1.80 5.47
C GLU A 248 3.85 -1.23 4.15
N LYS A 249 5.16 -1.19 4.01
CA LYS A 249 5.81 -0.82 2.75
C LYS A 249 5.97 -2.09 1.91
N LEU A 250 5.32 -2.12 0.77
CA LEU A 250 5.28 -3.28 -0.12
C LEU A 250 5.87 -2.92 -1.47
N TYR A 251 6.69 -3.81 -2.02
CA TYR A 251 7.17 -3.72 -3.39
C TYR A 251 6.40 -4.73 -4.23
N CYS A 252 5.81 -4.27 -5.33
CA CYS A 252 4.99 -5.09 -6.19
C CYS A 252 5.42 -5.00 -7.64
N GLN A 253 5.17 -6.08 -8.35
CA GLN A 253 5.37 -6.19 -9.78
C GLN A 253 4.16 -6.81 -10.45
N TYR A 254 3.86 -6.35 -11.66
CA TYR A 254 2.99 -7.07 -12.59
C TYR A 254 3.90 -7.84 -13.53
N TYR A 255 4.05 -9.14 -13.31
CA TYR A 255 5.05 -9.94 -13.99
C TYR A 255 4.45 -11.09 -14.77
N ASN A 256 5.11 -11.46 -15.86
CA ASN A 256 4.73 -12.57 -16.71
C ASN A 256 5.28 -13.87 -16.12
N LYS A 257 4.41 -14.73 -15.57
CA LYS A 257 4.76 -15.99 -14.90
C LYS A 257 5.66 -16.91 -15.75
N ARG A 258 5.49 -16.89 -17.07
CA ARG A 258 6.26 -17.72 -17.99
C ARG A 258 7.70 -17.24 -18.19
N THR A 259 7.93 -15.93 -18.18
CA THR A 259 9.25 -15.35 -18.47
C THR A 259 9.96 -14.82 -17.23
N GLY A 260 9.25 -14.65 -16.11
CA GLY A 260 9.77 -14.00 -14.90
C GLY A 260 9.97 -12.50 -15.03
N LYS A 261 9.61 -11.89 -16.17
CA LYS A 261 9.84 -10.46 -16.44
C LYS A 261 8.63 -9.60 -16.10
N SER A 262 8.90 -8.43 -15.57
CA SER A 262 7.91 -7.48 -15.06
C SER A 262 7.54 -6.45 -16.11
N LEU A 263 6.23 -6.27 -16.32
CA LEU A 263 5.71 -5.16 -17.11
C LEU A 263 5.88 -3.85 -16.37
N VAL A 264 5.64 -3.87 -15.05
CA VAL A 264 5.86 -2.73 -14.16
C VAL A 264 6.29 -3.22 -12.78
N GLY A 265 7.13 -2.44 -12.10
CA GLY A 265 7.44 -2.58 -10.67
C GLY A 265 7.29 -1.25 -9.94
N PHE A 266 6.85 -1.27 -8.69
CA PHE A 266 6.71 -0.06 -7.85
C PHE A 266 6.63 -0.43 -6.37
N GLU A 267 6.83 0.56 -5.52
CA GLU A 267 6.64 0.45 -4.08
C GLU A 267 5.38 1.20 -3.65
N TYR A 268 4.66 0.75 -2.62
CA TYR A 268 3.59 1.53 -2.03
C TYR A 268 3.47 1.31 -0.53
N LEU A 269 2.81 2.26 0.12
CA LEU A 269 2.36 2.11 1.50
C LEU A 269 0.96 1.53 1.50
N SER A 270 0.84 0.37 2.08
CA SER A 270 -0.42 -0.30 2.23
C SER A 270 -1.30 0.44 3.25
N ALA A 271 -2.61 0.36 3.07
CA ALA A 271 -3.57 0.66 4.11
C ALA A 271 -4.58 -0.48 4.20
N PRO A 272 -5.15 -0.72 5.40
CA PRO A 272 -6.31 -1.57 5.54
C PRO A 272 -7.41 -1.16 4.56
N ALA A 273 -8.21 -2.12 4.11
CA ALA A 273 -9.44 -1.78 3.42
C ALA A 273 -10.36 -0.96 4.34
N ARG A 274 -11.05 0.02 3.76
CA ARG A 274 -12.06 0.80 4.47
C ARG A 274 -13.42 0.14 4.34
#